data_AF-A0A4V1ER58-F1
#
_entry.id   AF-A0A4V1ER58-F1
#
_cell.length_a   1.000
_cell.length_b   1.000
_cell.length_c   1.000
_cell.angle_alpha   90.00
_cell.angle_beta   90.00
_cell.angle_gamma   90.00
#
_symmetry.space_group_name_H-M   'P 1'
#
loop_
_entity.id
_entity.type
_entity.pdbx_description
1 polymer ?
#
loop_
_entity_poly.entity_id
_entity_poly.type
_entity_poly.pdbx_seq_one_letter_code
_entity_poly.pdbx_strand_id
1 'polypeptide(L)'
;MSAVSAGGIYLMVLMLITFGLVGLGYLLGMKVDYSREKLSTYECGFEPMASSRQAFCLRFFILAIIFLVFDVEIALLIPYVLSVGVGVGFFIRSAVFVFVLILLLGLLHEYNEGSLDWMF
;
A
#
# COMPACT_ATOMS: atom_id res chain seq x y z
N MET A 1 6.25 25.24 -17.43
CA MET A 1 6.16 24.73 -16.05
C MET A 1 6.58 23.28 -16.08
N SER A 2 7.58 22.89 -15.30
CA SER A 2 8.04 21.48 -15.28
C SER A 2 6.90 20.59 -14.78
N ALA A 3 6.82 19.34 -15.24
CA ALA A 3 5.78 18.40 -14.80
C ALA A 3 5.73 18.28 -13.25
N VAL A 4 6.90 18.40 -12.61
CA VAL A 4 7.06 18.44 -11.15
C VAL A 4 6.33 19.65 -10.52
N SER A 5 6.45 20.84 -11.13
CA SER A 5 5.78 22.04 -10.59
C SER A 5 4.26 21.96 -10.77
N ALA A 6 3.77 21.34 -11.85
CA ALA A 6 2.34 21.12 -12.07
C ALA A 6 1.75 20.11 -11.06
N GLY A 7 2.47 19.02 -10.79
CA GLY A 7 2.07 18.03 -9.77
C GLY A 7 2.01 18.61 -8.36
N GLY A 8 2.99 19.46 -8.00
CA GLY A 8 2.99 20.14 -6.70
C GLY A 8 1.78 21.05 -6.50
N ILE A 9 1.40 21.81 -7.53
CA ILE A 9 0.19 22.67 -7.49
C ILE A 9 -1.07 21.83 -7.31
N TYR A 10 -1.18 20.70 -8.01
CA TYR A 10 -2.33 19.80 -7.89
C TYR A 10 -2.49 19.24 -6.47
N LEU A 11 -1.40 18.76 -5.86
CA LEU A 11 -1.41 18.25 -4.48
C LEU A 11 -1.80 19.33 -3.46
N MET A 12 -1.31 20.56 -3.66
CA MET A 12 -1.66 21.69 -2.79
C MET A 12 -3.16 22.00 -2.86
N VAL A 13 -3.76 21.99 -4.06
CA VAL A 13 -5.19 22.19 -4.25
C VAL A 13 -6.00 21.09 -3.57
N LEU A 14 -5.60 19.81 -3.71
CA LEU A 14 -6.27 18.70 -3.04
C LEU A 14 -6.23 18.81 -1.51
N MET A 15 -5.08 19.20 -0.94
CA MET A 15 -4.97 19.44 0.49
C MET A 15 -5.90 20.58 0.93
N LEU A 16 -5.92 21.71 0.21
CA LEU A 16 -6.79 22.83 0.55
C LEU A 16 -8.28 22.46 0.53
N ILE A 17 -8.70 21.66 -0.46
CA ILE A 17 -10.09 21.19 -0.55
C ILE A 17 -10.43 20.28 0.62
N THR A 18 -9.57 19.30 0.94
CA THR A 18 -9.84 18.34 2.03
C THR A 18 -9.88 19.04 3.39
N PHE A 19 -8.91 19.90 3.70
CA PHE A 19 -8.94 20.70 4.94
C PHE A 19 -10.13 21.67 4.97
N GLY A 20 -10.50 22.27 3.84
CA GLY A 20 -11.68 23.12 3.72
C GLY A 20 -12.98 22.38 4.04
N LEU A 21 -13.16 21.17 3.49
CA LEU A 21 -14.32 20.32 3.76
C LEU A 21 -14.38 19.85 5.20
N VAL A 22 -13.25 19.43 5.78
CA VAL A 22 -13.18 19.07 7.21
C VAL A 22 -13.52 20.27 8.09
N GLY A 23 -12.96 21.44 7.80
CA GLY A 23 -13.25 22.68 8.52
C GLY A 23 -14.72 23.09 8.43
N LEU A 24 -15.32 23.01 7.24
CA LEU A 24 -16.76 23.21 7.05
C LEU A 24 -17.58 22.18 7.82
N GLY A 25 -17.17 20.92 7.85
CA GLY A 25 -17.81 19.88 8.64
C GLY A 25 -17.81 20.19 10.14
N TYR A 26 -16.72 20.74 10.67
CA TYR A 26 -16.66 21.22 12.06
C TYR A 26 -17.51 22.47 12.30
N LEU A 27 -17.54 23.41 11.37
CA LEU A 27 -18.33 24.65 11.51
C LEU A 27 -19.85 24.39 11.40
N LEU A 28 -20.26 23.48 10.52
CA LEU A 28 -21.65 23.07 10.32
C LEU A 28 -22.09 22.01 11.34
N GLY A 29 -21.15 21.26 11.91
CA GLY A 29 -21.37 20.24 12.92
C GLY A 29 -21.96 20.83 14.20
N MET A 30 -23.29 20.89 14.26
CA MET A 30 -24.04 21.37 15.40
C MET A 30 -23.67 20.56 16.65
N LYS A 31 -23.11 21.25 17.66
CA LYS A 31 -22.84 20.83 19.05
C LYS A 31 -22.52 19.34 19.22
N VAL A 32 -21.23 19.05 19.33
CA VAL A 32 -20.74 17.77 19.86
C VAL A 32 -21.24 17.62 21.30
N ASP A 33 -22.35 16.90 21.48
CA ASP A 33 -22.72 16.38 22.80
C ASP A 33 -21.71 15.31 23.18
N TYR A 34 -20.83 15.63 24.13
CA TYR A 34 -19.84 14.73 24.70
C TYR A 34 -20.48 13.77 25.72
N SER A 35 -21.63 13.17 25.38
CA SER A 35 -22.22 12.13 26.21
C SER A 35 -21.36 10.88 26.14
N ARG A 36 -21.19 10.20 27.29
CA ARG A 36 -20.36 8.99 27.43
C ARG A 36 -20.72 7.93 26.38
N GLU A 37 -22.01 7.78 26.08
CA GLU A 37 -22.56 6.81 25.11
C GLU A 37 -22.23 7.15 23.64
N LYS A 38 -21.98 8.43 23.30
CA LYS A 38 -21.52 8.82 21.94
C LYS A 38 -20.02 8.60 21.76
N LEU A 39 -19.26 8.65 22.86
CA LEU A 39 -17.81 8.46 22.88
C LEU A 39 -17.40 7.00 23.15
N SER A 40 -18.34 6.14 23.54
CA SER A 40 -18.08 4.72 23.74
C SER A 40 -17.85 4.00 22.42
N THR A 41 -17.07 2.92 22.48
CA THR A 41 -16.73 2.08 21.32
C THR A 41 -17.99 1.51 20.67
N TYR A 42 -17.97 1.42 19.34
CA TYR A 42 -19.04 0.81 18.56
C TYR A 42 -19.06 -0.70 18.83
N GLU A 43 -19.82 -1.11 19.84
CA GLU A 43 -20.42 -2.43 20.10
C GLU A 43 -21.24 -2.29 21.39
N CYS A 44 -22.30 -1.46 21.37
CA CYS A 44 -23.23 -1.31 22.50
C CYS A 44 -22.59 -1.06 23.89
N GLY A 45 -21.46 -0.34 23.95
CA GLY A 45 -20.78 -0.04 25.21
C GLY A 45 -19.98 -1.21 25.81
N PHE A 46 -19.81 -2.33 25.09
CA PHE A 46 -18.84 -3.34 25.46
C PHE A 46 -17.43 -2.79 25.28
N GLU A 47 -16.60 -2.91 26.33
CA GLU A 47 -15.17 -2.66 26.18
C GLU A 47 -14.61 -3.70 25.20
N PRO A 48 -13.79 -3.28 24.22
CA PRO A 48 -13.20 -4.21 23.27
C PRO A 48 -12.49 -5.33 24.02
N MET A 49 -12.95 -6.57 23.81
CA MET A 49 -12.47 -7.78 24.51
C MET A 49 -10.98 -8.08 24.25
N ALA A 50 -10.37 -7.43 23.25
CA ALA A 50 -8.98 -7.61 22.89
C ALA A 50 -8.12 -6.46 23.43
N SER A 51 -7.08 -6.82 24.19
CA SER A 51 -5.95 -5.92 24.46
C SER A 51 -5.37 -5.41 23.14
N SER A 52 -5.03 -4.11 23.07
CA SER A 52 -4.33 -3.50 21.93
C SER A 52 -2.96 -4.13 21.63
N ARG A 53 -2.50 -5.06 22.47
CA ARG A 53 -1.25 -5.81 22.35
C ARG A 53 -1.41 -7.23 21.82
N GLN A 54 -2.60 -7.66 21.41
CA GLN A 54 -2.74 -8.95 20.77
C GLN A 54 -2.08 -8.90 19.39
N ALA A 55 -1.16 -9.83 19.13
CA ALA A 55 -0.46 -9.90 17.86
C ALA A 55 -1.49 -10.06 16.73
N PHE A 56 -1.45 -9.12 15.79
CA PHE A 56 -2.28 -9.13 14.59
C PHE A 56 -1.93 -10.34 13.72
N CYS A 57 -2.83 -10.74 12.82
CA CYS A 57 -2.63 -11.94 12.00
C CYS A 57 -1.33 -11.84 11.19
N LEU A 58 -0.37 -12.75 11.43
CA LEU A 58 0.91 -12.86 10.74
C LEU A 58 0.78 -12.92 9.20
N ARG A 59 -0.39 -13.33 8.70
CA ARG A 59 -0.70 -13.37 7.27
C ARG A 59 -0.57 -11.99 6.60
N PHE A 60 -1.02 -10.91 7.25
CA PHE A 60 -0.85 -9.55 6.70
C PHE A 60 0.61 -9.12 6.64
N PHE A 61 1.43 -9.63 7.55
CA PHE A 61 2.86 -9.38 7.56
C PHE A 61 3.56 -10.09 6.39
N ILE A 62 3.20 -11.35 6.10
CA ILE A 62 3.73 -12.09 4.95
C ILE A 62 3.33 -11.41 3.63
N LEU A 63 2.07 -10.98 3.50
CA LEU A 63 1.61 -10.22 2.34
C LEU A 63 2.39 -8.91 2.15
N ALA A 64 2.71 -8.20 3.23
CA ALA A 64 3.50 -6.97 3.16
C ALA A 64 4.95 -7.24 2.68
N ILE A 65 5.57 -8.34 3.11
CA ILE A 65 6.90 -8.73 2.64
C ILE A 65 6.85 -9.10 1.17
N ILE A 66 5.89 -9.94 0.75
CA ILE A 66 5.72 -10.34 -0.65
C ILE A 66 5.50 -9.10 -1.53
N PHE A 67 4.64 -8.17 -1.10
CA PHE A 67 4.42 -6.90 -1.80
C PHE A 67 5.70 -6.05 -1.90
N LEU A 68 6.46 -5.93 -0.82
CA LEU A 68 7.72 -5.16 -0.81
C LEU A 68 8.73 -5.75 -1.80
N VAL A 69 8.87 -7.07 -1.82
CA VAL A 69 9.76 -7.76 -2.76
C VAL A 69 9.31 -7.48 -4.19
N PHE A 70 8.03 -7.67 -4.51
CA PHE A 70 7.49 -7.36 -5.85
C PHE A 70 7.65 -5.88 -6.26
N ASP A 71 7.51 -4.93 -5.34
CA ASP A 71 7.71 -3.51 -5.63
C ASP A 71 9.18 -3.22 -6.01
N VAL A 72 10.13 -3.81 -5.29
CA VAL A 72 11.56 -3.72 -5.62
C VAL A 72 11.87 -4.38 -6.98
N GLU A 73 11.22 -5.50 -7.30
CA GLU A 73 11.38 -6.16 -8.61
C GLU A 73 10.94 -5.26 -9.76
N ILE A 74 9.76 -4.62 -9.64
CA ILE A 74 9.24 -3.71 -10.67
C ILE A 74 10.14 -2.49 -10.81
N ALA A 75 10.62 -1.92 -9.70
CA ALA A 75 11.55 -0.80 -9.71
C ALA A 75 12.84 -1.11 -10.50
N LEU A 76 13.34 -2.36 -10.42
CA LEU A 76 14.50 -2.81 -11.19
C LEU A 76 14.19 -3.12 -12.66
N LEU A 77 12.97 -3.56 -12.98
CA LEU A 77 12.56 -3.87 -14.35
C LEU A 77 12.23 -2.62 -15.19
N ILE A 78 11.74 -1.53 -14.59
CA ILE A 78 11.37 -0.31 -15.32
C ILE A 78 12.53 0.25 -16.18
N PRO A 79 13.75 0.45 -15.65
CA PRO A 79 14.89 0.92 -16.45
C PRO A 79 15.20 0.01 -17.63
N TYR A 80 15.09 -1.31 -17.44
CA TYR A 80 15.28 -2.28 -18.51
C TYR A 80 14.23 -2.09 -19.62
N VAL A 81 12.94 -2.05 -19.27
CA VAL A 81 11.85 -1.87 -20.26
C VAL A 81 12.04 -0.60 -21.07
N LEU A 82 12.43 0.51 -20.43
CA LEU A 82 12.71 1.77 -21.12
C LEU A 82 13.92 1.67 -22.06
N SER A 83 14.92 0.87 -21.71
CA SER A 83 16.13 0.68 -22.53
C SER A 83 15.92 -0.24 -23.75
N VAL A 84 14.90 -1.11 -23.76
CA VAL A 84 14.62 -2.05 -24.87
C VAL A 84 14.51 -1.32 -26.21
N GLY A 85 13.90 -0.14 -26.24
CA GLY A 85 13.72 0.68 -27.45
C GLY A 85 15.01 1.23 -28.06
N VAL A 86 16.10 1.31 -27.29
CA VAL A 86 17.40 1.85 -27.72
C VAL A 86 18.35 0.75 -28.23
N GLY A 87 17.94 -0.52 -28.08
CA GLY A 87 18.75 -1.68 -28.45
C GLY A 87 19.62 -2.15 -27.28
N VAL A 88 19.14 -3.18 -26.60
CA VAL A 88 19.84 -3.81 -25.47
C VAL A 88 20.61 -5.03 -25.96
N GLY A 89 21.89 -5.11 -25.58
CA GLY A 89 22.76 -6.25 -25.92
C GLY A 89 22.22 -7.59 -25.41
N PHE A 90 22.55 -8.67 -26.12
CA PHE A 90 22.09 -10.03 -25.80
C PHE A 90 22.40 -10.44 -24.36
N PHE A 91 23.56 -10.04 -23.83
CA PHE A 91 23.98 -10.31 -22.46
C PHE A 91 22.99 -9.77 -21.43
N ILE A 92 22.66 -8.47 -21.50
CA ILE A 92 21.72 -7.83 -20.56
C ILE A 92 20.32 -8.45 -20.69
N ARG A 93 19.87 -8.74 -21.92
CA ARG A 93 18.60 -9.42 -22.16
C ARG A 93 18.54 -10.79 -21.48
N SER A 94 19.60 -11.58 -21.60
CA SER A 94 19.70 -12.89 -20.96
C SER A 94 19.77 -12.79 -19.43
N ALA A 95 20.48 -11.79 -18.90
CA ALA A 95 20.57 -11.55 -17.46
C ALA A 95 19.21 -11.20 -16.85
N VAL A 96 18.44 -10.31 -17.50
CA VAL A 96 17.08 -9.95 -17.05
C VAL A 96 16.13 -11.14 -17.16
N PHE A 97 16.27 -11.98 -18.19
CA PHE A 97 15.48 -13.21 -18.31
C PHE A 97 15.75 -14.18 -17.16
N VAL A 98 17.02 -14.41 -16.81
CA VAL A 98 17.40 -15.25 -15.66
C VAL A 98 16.91 -14.64 -14.35
N PHE A 99 17.01 -13.32 -14.19
CA PHE A 99 16.49 -12.60 -13.02
C PHE A 99 14.99 -12.84 -12.85
N VAL A 100 14.18 -12.63 -13.89
CA VAL A 100 12.73 -12.90 -13.85
C VAL A 100 12.42 -14.36 -13.56
N LEU A 101 13.19 -15.31 -14.09
CA LEU A 101 13.02 -16.73 -13.80
C LEU A 101 13.24 -17.07 -12.32
N ILE A 102 14.30 -16.54 -11.70
CA ILE A 102 14.59 -16.77 -10.29
C ILE A 102 13.45 -16.24 -9.42
N LEU A 103 12.93 -15.06 -9.74
CA LEU A 103 11.81 -14.45 -9.01
C LEU A 103 10.52 -15.26 -9.17
N LEU A 104 10.21 -15.72 -10.39
CA LEU A 104 9.04 -16.55 -10.66
C LEU A 104 9.11 -17.88 -9.90
N LEU A 105 10.30 -18.51 -9.82
CA LEU A 105 10.51 -19.71 -9.03
C LEU A 105 10.33 -19.45 -7.53
N GLY A 106 10.82 -18.31 -7.02
CA GLY A 106 10.61 -17.90 -5.62
C GLY A 106 9.13 -17.73 -5.30
N LEU A 107 8.37 -17.08 -6.18
CA LEU A 107 6.92 -16.93 -6.02
C LEU A 107 6.19 -18.27 -6.04
N LEU A 108 6.56 -19.19 -6.96
CA LEU A 108 5.95 -20.51 -7.03
C LEU A 108 6.25 -21.34 -5.78
N HIS A 109 7.45 -21.23 -5.22
CA HIS A 109 7.78 -21.86 -3.95
C HIS A 109 6.89 -21.34 -2.82
N GLU A 110 6.78 -20.02 -2.69
CA GLU A 110 5.97 -19.37 -1.66
C GLU A 110 4.47 -19.72 -1.79
N TYR A 111 3.97 -19.80 -3.03
CA TYR A 111 2.62 -20.26 -3.32
C TYR A 111 2.38 -21.70 -2.87
N ASN A 112 3.34 -22.59 -3.10
CA ASN A 112 3.23 -24.00 -2.69
C ASN A 112 3.29 -24.19 -1.16
N GLU A 113 3.93 -23.26 -0.42
CA GLU A 113 3.90 -23.23 1.05
C GLU A 113 2.56 -22.73 1.62
N GLY A 114 1.61 -22.32 0.77
CA GLY A 114 0.26 -21.94 1.20
C GLY A 114 0.19 -20.59 1.93
N SER A 115 1.24 -19.78 1.87
CA SER A 115 1.23 -18.45 2.50
C SER A 115 0.23 -17.47 1.83
N LEU A 116 -0.16 -17.80 0.61
CA LEU A 116 -1.15 -17.09 -0.20
C LEU A 116 -2.55 -17.71 -0.16
N ASP A 117 -2.81 -18.75 0.65
CA ASP A 117 -4.15 -19.35 0.74
C ASP A 117 -5.05 -18.58 1.73
N TRP A 118 -6.19 -18.12 1.20
CA TRP A 118 -7.14 -17.23 1.88
C TRP A 118 -8.31 -17.98 2.53
N MET A 119 -8.35 -19.31 2.42
CA MET A 119 -9.39 -20.13 3.01
C MET A 119 -8.81 -20.99 4.12
N PHE A 120 -8.71 -20.41 5.32
CA PHE A 120 -9.01 -20.99 6.65
C PHE A 120 -8.92 -19.89 7.70
#